data_AF-A0A317MSV7-F1
#
_entry.id   AF-A0A317MSV7-F1
#
_cell.length_a   1.000
_cell.length_b   1.000
_cell.length_c   1.000
_cell.angle_alpha   90.00
_cell.angle_beta   90.00
_cell.angle_gamma   90.00
#
_symmetry.space_group_name_H-M   'P 1'
#
loop_
_entity.id
_entity.type
_entity.pdbx_description
1 polymer ?
#
loop_
_entity_poly.entity_id
_entity_poly.type
_entity_poly.pdbx_seq_one_letter_code
_entity_poly.pdbx_strand_id
1 'polypeptide(L)'
;MKTTTAAIGILAAALLVSNVWWAYRLLDAGVSYTYQGASLEESQQALAQALAVIDALGAERRSREQVVQAVQAAWPSSVEPFEKDGVLWVGRLGLRFDAAGRLIEATTDP
;
A
#
# COMPACT_ATOMS: atom_id res chain seq x y z
N MET A 1 -21.98 18.01 -52.97
CA MET A 1 -22.08 16.60 -52.53
C MET A 1 -20.73 16.03 -52.09
N LYS A 2 -19.66 16.09 -52.91
CA LYS A 2 -18.32 15.56 -52.54
C LYS A 2 -17.71 16.18 -51.27
N THR A 3 -17.88 17.49 -51.07
CA THR A 3 -17.39 18.22 -49.89
C THR A 3 -18.13 17.83 -48.60
N THR A 4 -19.44 17.60 -48.69
CA THR A 4 -20.26 17.13 -47.57
C THR A 4 -19.87 15.72 -47.13
N THR A 5 -19.64 14.82 -48.09
CA THR A 5 -19.19 13.45 -47.80
C THR A 5 -17.81 13.44 -47.13
N ALA A 6 -16.88 14.30 -47.61
CA ALA A 6 -15.57 14.45 -46.98
C ALA A 6 -15.68 15.00 -45.56
N ALA A 7 -16.51 16.02 -45.34
CA ALA A 7 -16.75 16.58 -44.01
C ALA A 7 -17.34 15.54 -43.05
N ILE A 8 -18.32 14.74 -43.50
CA ILE A 8 -18.90 13.66 -42.70
C ILE A 8 -17.85 12.60 -42.35
N GLY A 9 -17.01 12.21 -43.32
CA GLY A 9 -15.92 11.25 -43.09
C GLY A 9 -14.92 11.75 -42.05
N ILE A 10 -14.52 13.03 -42.14
CA ILE A 10 -13.61 13.65 -41.17
C ILE A 10 -14.25 13.71 -39.79
N LEU A 11 -15.51 14.12 -39.69
CA LEU A 11 -16.26 14.17 -38.43
C LEU A 11 -16.38 12.77 -37.80
N ALA A 12 -16.67 11.75 -38.59
CA ALA A 12 -16.74 10.37 -38.11
C ALA A 12 -15.38 9.87 -37.60
N ALA A 13 -14.29 10.13 -38.34
CA ALA A 13 -12.95 9.78 -37.91
C ALA A 13 -12.53 10.52 -36.63
N ALA A 14 -12.80 11.83 -36.56
CA ALA A 14 -12.53 12.63 -35.37
C ALA A 14 -13.32 12.13 -34.16
N LEU A 15 -14.58 11.74 -34.35
CA LEU A 15 -15.41 11.16 -33.29
C LEU A 15 -14.82 9.84 -32.78
N LEU A 16 -14.45 8.93 -33.68
CA LEU A 16 -13.88 7.63 -33.30
C LEU A 16 -12.56 7.81 -32.53
N VAL A 17 -11.64 8.63 -33.06
CA VAL A 17 -10.34 8.89 -32.42
C VAL A 17 -10.54 9.52 -31.05
N SER A 18 -11.45 10.50 -30.92
CA SER A 18 -11.72 11.17 -29.65
C SER A 18 -12.27 10.20 -28.60
N ASN A 19 -13.17 9.30 -29.00
CA ASN A 19 -13.74 8.31 -28.09
C ASN A 19 -12.69 7.28 -27.64
N VAL A 20 -11.87 6.77 -28.58
CA VAL A 20 -10.78 5.83 -28.24
C VAL A 20 -9.77 6.50 -27.30
N TRP A 21 -9.44 7.76 -27.53
CA TRP A 21 -8.54 8.53 -26.68
C TRP A 21 -9.08 8.66 -25.24
N TRP A 22 -10.36 9.00 -25.08
CA TRP A 22 -11.00 9.08 -23.76
C TRP A 22 -11.09 7.73 -23.06
N ALA A 23 -11.41 6.66 -23.79
CA ALA A 23 -11.44 5.31 -23.24
C ALA A 23 -10.06 4.88 -22.72
N TYR A 24 -9.00 5.14 -23.48
CA TYR A 24 -7.63 4.89 -23.06
C TYR A 24 -7.26 5.68 -21.80
N ARG A 25 -7.55 6.99 -21.78
CA ARG A 25 -7.30 7.86 -20.62
C ARG A 25 -8.04 7.40 -19.37
N LEU A 26 -9.28 6.95 -19.51
CA LEU A 26 -10.08 6.46 -18.37
C LEU A 26 -9.49 5.16 -17.80
N LEU A 27 -9.02 4.26 -18.66
CA LEU A 27 -8.37 3.03 -18.24
C LEU A 27 -7.05 3.32 -17.50
N ASP A 28 -6.22 4.18 -18.07
CA ASP A 28 -4.95 4.61 -17.47
C ASP A 28 -5.16 5.31 -16.11
N ALA A 29 -6.16 6.20 -16.02
CA ALA A 29 -6.53 6.86 -14.77
C ALA A 29 -7.06 5.86 -13.73
N GLY A 30 -7.86 4.87 -14.15
CA GLY A 30 -8.36 3.82 -13.27
C GLY A 30 -7.23 2.98 -12.68
N VAL A 31 -6.29 2.54 -13.51
CA VAL A 31 -5.10 1.80 -13.08
C VAL A 31 -4.26 2.65 -12.13
N SER A 32 -4.00 3.91 -12.48
CA SER A 32 -3.24 4.82 -11.61
C SER A 32 -3.90 5.01 -10.25
N TYR A 33 -5.23 5.14 -10.22
CA TYR A 33 -5.99 5.33 -8.99
C TYR A 33 -5.97 4.07 -8.11
N THR A 34 -6.06 2.87 -8.69
CA THR A 34 -5.97 1.63 -7.89
C THR A 34 -4.59 1.44 -7.29
N TYR A 35 -3.51 1.71 -8.04
CA TYR A 35 -2.15 1.65 -7.50
C TYR A 35 -1.90 2.72 -6.43
N GLN A 36 -2.41 3.95 -6.62
CA GLN A 36 -2.33 4.99 -5.60
C GLN A 36 -3.09 4.61 -4.33
N GLY A 37 -4.27 4.02 -4.46
CA GLY A 37 -5.05 3.52 -3.32
C GLY A 37 -4.30 2.45 -2.53
N ALA A 38 -3.76 1.43 -3.21
CA ALA A 38 -2.98 0.37 -2.58
C ALA A 38 -1.72 0.90 -1.89
N SER A 39 -0.97 1.78 -2.56
CA SER A 39 0.24 2.39 -1.98
C SER A 39 -0.07 3.26 -0.76
N LEU A 40 -1.20 3.99 -0.79
CA LEU A 40 -1.64 4.80 0.34
C LEU A 40 -2.03 3.93 1.54
N GLU A 41 -2.80 2.86 1.30
CA GLU A 41 -3.19 1.91 2.35
C GLU A 41 -1.97 1.23 2.98
N GLU A 42 -1.01 0.79 2.17
CA GLU A 42 0.26 0.23 2.65
C GLU A 42 1.06 1.23 3.49
N SER A 43 1.12 2.48 3.06
CA SER A 43 1.82 3.55 3.80
C SER A 43 1.13 3.87 5.13
N GLN A 44 -0.20 3.89 5.15
CA GLN A 44 -0.97 4.10 6.37
C GLN A 44 -0.78 2.96 7.37
N GLN A 45 -0.81 1.71 6.89
CA GLN A 45 -0.56 0.54 7.71
C GLN A 45 0.85 0.60 8.34
N ALA A 46 1.88 0.82 7.52
CA ALA A 46 3.26 0.87 8.00
C ALA A 46 3.46 2.01 9.02
N LEU A 47 2.87 3.19 8.78
CA LEU A 47 2.93 4.32 9.70
C LEU A 47 2.23 4.03 11.03
N ALA A 48 1.01 3.47 11.00
CA ALA A 48 0.27 3.13 12.21
C ALA A 48 1.03 2.10 13.06
N GLN A 49 1.59 1.08 12.41
CA GLN A 49 2.40 0.06 13.07
C GLN A 49 3.70 0.64 13.63
N ALA A 50 4.40 1.52 12.90
CA ALA A 50 5.61 2.17 13.38
C ALA A 50 5.34 3.08 14.60
N LEU A 51 4.26 3.87 14.58
CA LEU A 51 3.84 4.67 15.72
C LEU A 51 3.53 3.81 16.94
N ALA A 52 2.86 2.67 16.76
CA ALA A 52 2.57 1.74 17.84
C ALA A 52 3.84 1.13 18.45
N VAL A 53 4.86 0.86 17.63
CA VAL A 53 6.18 0.45 18.12
C VAL A 53 6.82 1.56 18.95
N ILE A 54 6.81 2.81 18.46
CA ILE A 54 7.39 3.95 19.18
C ILE A 54 6.69 4.14 20.54
N ASP A 55 5.36 4.11 20.57
CA ASP A 55 4.57 4.21 21.80
C ASP A 55 4.84 3.04 22.76
N ALA A 56 5.02 1.83 22.23
CA ALA A 56 5.33 0.65 23.03
C ALA A 56 6.76 0.70 23.62
N LEU A 57 7.70 1.33 22.95
CA LEU A 57 9.09 1.50 23.40
C LEU A 57 9.27 2.69 24.36
N GLY A 58 8.46 3.75 24.21
CA GLY A 58 8.48 4.93 25.08
C GLY A 58 7.97 4.64 26.50
N ALA A 59 7.15 3.61 26.67
CA ALA A 59 6.76 3.09 27.97
C ALA A 59 7.81 2.08 28.46
N GLU A 60 8.58 2.44 29.50
CA GLU A 60 9.65 1.58 30.04
C GLU A 60 9.20 0.12 30.26
N ARG A 61 9.99 -0.82 29.71
CA ARG A 61 9.90 -2.29 29.90
C ARG A 61 8.63 -2.99 29.38
N ARG A 62 8.32 -2.85 28.10
CA ARG A 62 7.40 -3.81 27.45
C ARG A 62 8.11 -5.05 26.94
N SER A 63 7.50 -6.23 27.16
CA SER A 63 7.99 -7.51 26.64
C SER A 63 7.75 -7.64 25.13
N ARG A 64 8.45 -8.56 24.45
CA ARG A 64 8.29 -8.86 23.02
C ARG A 64 6.81 -9.01 22.64
N GLU A 65 6.05 -9.73 23.46
CA GLU A 65 4.62 -10.02 23.24
C GLU A 65 3.78 -8.75 23.27
N GLN A 66 4.10 -7.81 24.15
CA GLN A 66 3.36 -6.55 24.27
C GLN A 66 3.63 -5.60 23.09
N VAL A 67 4.84 -5.63 22.54
CA VAL A 67 5.17 -4.89 21.30
C VAL A 67 4.40 -5.49 20.12
N VAL A 68 4.40 -6.82 20.01
CA VAL A 68 3.67 -7.53 18.93
C VAL A 68 2.16 -7.28 19.03
N GLN A 69 1.59 -7.35 20.23
CA GLN A 69 0.17 -7.02 20.44
C GLN A 69 -0.16 -5.56 20.11
N ALA A 70 0.70 -4.61 20.47
CA ALA A 70 0.50 -3.21 20.13
C ALA A 70 0.48 -2.99 18.61
N VAL A 71 1.38 -3.64 17.88
CA VAL A 71 1.44 -3.58 16.42
C VAL A 71 0.23 -4.26 15.76
N GLN A 72 -0.23 -5.40 16.29
CA GLN A 72 -1.46 -6.05 15.82
C GLN A 72 -2.71 -5.21 16.11
N ALA A 73 -2.78 -4.56 17.27
CA ALA A 73 -3.92 -3.71 17.63
C ALA A 73 -3.98 -2.44 16.79
N ALA A 74 -2.81 -1.90 16.38
CA ALA A 74 -2.73 -0.71 15.54
C ALA A 74 -3.25 -0.93 14.12
N TRP A 75 -3.10 -2.15 13.58
CA TRP A 75 -3.70 -2.52 12.30
C TRP A 75 -4.05 -4.01 12.30
N PRO A 76 -5.33 -4.36 12.59
CA PRO A 76 -5.78 -5.74 12.63
C PRO A 76 -5.61 -6.40 11.26
N SER A 77 -4.61 -7.27 11.16
CA SER A 77 -4.36 -8.08 9.97
C SER A 77 -5.00 -9.46 10.15
N SER A 78 -5.57 -10.00 9.07
CA SER A 78 -6.01 -11.40 9.01
C SER A 78 -4.83 -12.39 8.94
N VAL A 79 -3.61 -11.89 8.72
CA VAL A 79 -2.39 -12.69 8.66
C VAL A 79 -1.77 -12.79 10.05
N GLU A 80 -1.62 -14.02 10.53
CA GLU A 80 -0.93 -14.28 11.79
C GLU A 80 0.56 -13.90 11.70
N PRO A 81 1.17 -13.42 12.81
CA PRO A 81 2.59 -13.13 12.83
C PRO A 81 3.42 -14.35 12.50
N PHE A 82 4.43 -14.19 11.65
CA PHE A 82 5.31 -15.28 11.25
C PHE A 82 6.77 -14.87 11.35
N GLU A 83 7.65 -15.82 11.65
CA GLU A 83 9.08 -15.56 11.76
C GLU A 83 9.79 -16.01 10.48
N LYS A 84 10.58 -15.11 9.88
CA LYS A 84 11.39 -15.37 8.69
C LYS A 84 12.75 -14.68 8.86
N ASP A 85 13.84 -15.43 8.69
CA ASP A 85 15.22 -14.91 8.77
C ASP A 85 15.56 -14.18 10.10
N GLY A 86 14.96 -14.62 11.21
CA GLY A 86 15.12 -14.00 12.53
C GLY A 86 14.35 -12.68 12.71
N VAL A 87 13.47 -12.36 11.77
CA VAL A 87 12.56 -11.21 11.81
C VAL A 87 11.14 -11.72 12.02
N LEU A 88 10.46 -11.20 13.05
CA LEU A 88 9.05 -11.47 13.30
C LEU A 88 8.21 -10.47 12.50
N TRP A 89 7.51 -10.99 11.50
CA TRP A 89 6.62 -10.23 10.63
C TRP A 89 5.24 -10.14 11.25
N VAL A 90 4.73 -8.91 11.38
CA VAL A 90 3.37 -8.60 11.82
C VAL A 90 2.70 -7.76 10.73
N GLY A 91 1.99 -8.42 9.81
CA GLY A 91 1.53 -7.76 8.58
C GLY A 91 2.72 -7.41 7.69
N ARG A 92 2.96 -6.12 7.43
CA ARG A 92 4.09 -5.64 6.62
C ARG A 92 5.28 -5.11 7.43
N LEU A 93 5.18 -5.10 8.76
CA LEU A 93 6.27 -4.68 9.63
C LEU A 93 7.05 -5.91 10.11
N GLY A 94 8.34 -5.94 9.79
CA GLY A 94 9.30 -6.90 10.31
C GLY A 94 9.96 -6.35 11.58
N LEU A 95 9.91 -7.11 12.67
CA LEU A 95 10.48 -6.76 13.97
C LEU A 95 11.60 -7.73 14.32
N ARG A 96 12.81 -7.22 14.54
CA ARG A 96 13.95 -8.02 14.99
C ARG A 96 14.24 -7.73 16.46
N PHE A 97 14.36 -8.79 17.25
CA PHE A 97 14.61 -8.72 18.69
C PHE A 97 15.98 -9.30 19.03
N ASP A 98 16.65 -8.75 20.05
CA ASP A 98 17.88 -9.34 20.61
C ASP A 98 17.57 -10.54 21.52
N ALA A 99 18.62 -11.22 21.98
CA ALA A 99 18.50 -12.36 22.90
C ALA A 99 17.88 -11.99 24.26
N ALA A 100 17.84 -10.70 24.61
CA ALA A 100 17.20 -10.18 25.81
C ALA A 100 15.73 -9.80 25.57
N GLY A 101 15.20 -10.03 24.36
CA GLY A 101 13.81 -9.74 23.99
C GLY A 101 13.54 -8.27 23.70
N ARG A 102 14.58 -7.46 23.49
CA ARG A 102 14.45 -6.03 23.16
C ARG A 102 14.44 -5.83 21.65
N LEU A 103 13.59 -4.92 21.18
CA LEU A 103 13.56 -4.58 19.76
C LEU A 103 14.88 -3.90 19.37
N ILE A 104 15.53 -4.43 18.34
CA ILE A 104 16.78 -3.88 17.78
C ILE A 104 16.57 -3.25 16.40
N GLU A 105 15.55 -3.68 15.66
CA GLU A 105 15.27 -3.18 14.32
C GLU A 105 13.81 -3.37 13.95
N ALA A 106 13.27 -2.40 13.21
CA ALA A 106 12.00 -2.49 12.51
C ALA A 106 12.23 -2.22 11.02
N THR A 107 11.81 -3.14 10.15
CA THR A 107 11.95 -3.04 8.69
C THR A 107 10.61 -3.25 8.00
N THR A 108 10.45 -2.70 6.79
CA THR A 108 9.26 -2.86 5.95
C THR A 108 9.54 -3.66 4.67
N ASP A 109 10.77 -4.13 4.46
CA ASP A 109 11.22 -4.84 3.25
C ASP A 109 11.70 -6.27 3.61
N PRO A 110 11.17 -7.34 2.96
CA PRO A 110 11.36 -8.74 3.36
C PRO A 110 12.61 -9.47 2.85
#